data_AF-A0A4Y3FPI6-F1
#
_entry.id   AF-A0A4Y3FPI6-F1
#
_cell.length_a   1.000
_cell.length_b   1.000
_cell.length_c   1.000
_cell.angle_alpha   90.00
_cell.angle_beta   90.00
_cell.angle_gamma   90.00
#
_symmetry.space_group_name_H-M   'P 1'
#
loop_
_entity.id
_entity.type
_entity.pdbx_description
1 polymer ?
#
loop_
_entity_poly.entity_id
_entity_poly.type
_entity_poly.pdbx_seq_one_letter_code
_entity_poly.pdbx_strand_id
1 'polypeptide(L)'
;MATIAVSGVPPLAIFHSLARFERYGEVSREANSIIRDSETFGYDITEAIKRKADRTPSEDFRRLLIGMASGINTGGNLSSFLNEAASSITEKHRNMWKDVIERLSMYSEAYVTIFVAGPIFFIVMGSMMGLIGGGSINPVILMEMFIYLAIPAANVMYLLFIEATIPKME
;
A
#
# COMPACT_ATOMS: atom_id res chain seq x y z
N MET A 1 19.10 6.41 -0.24
CA MET A 1 19.72 7.64 -0.79
C MET A 1 19.96 8.68 0.29
N ALA A 2 18.94 9.16 1.02
CA ALA A 2 19.07 10.19 2.06
C ALA A 2 20.19 9.90 3.08
N THR A 3 20.22 8.69 3.65
CA THR A 3 21.25 8.27 4.61
C THR A 3 22.68 8.36 4.06
N ILE A 4 22.87 8.05 2.78
CA ILE A 4 24.17 8.11 2.10
C ILE A 4 24.52 9.58 1.82
N ALA A 5 23.56 10.39 1.35
CA ALA A 5 23.78 11.81 1.08
C ALA A 5 24.19 12.61 2.32
N VAL A 6 23.68 12.24 3.52
CA VAL A 6 24.09 12.88 4.79
C VAL A 6 25.58 12.70 5.08
N SER A 7 26.22 11.63 4.58
CA SER A 7 27.66 11.41 4.74
C SER A 7 28.55 12.33 3.88
N GLY A 8 27.97 13.23 3.08
CA GLY A 8 28.72 14.19 2.27
C GLY A 8 29.40 13.59 1.03
N VAL A 9 29.07 12.34 0.68
CA VAL A 9 29.62 11.69 -0.50
C VAL A 9 29.10 12.31 -1.81
N PRO A 10 29.90 12.26 -2.90
CA PRO A 10 29.48 12.76 -4.20
C PRO A 10 28.17 12.10 -4.70
N PRO A 11 27.34 12.82 -5.47
CA PRO A 11 26.07 12.28 -5.99
C PRO A 11 26.24 10.96 -6.76
N LEU A 12 27.33 10.81 -7.53
CA LEU A 12 27.64 9.59 -8.27
C LEU A 12 27.82 8.37 -7.34
N ALA A 13 28.39 8.56 -6.14
CA ALA A 13 28.58 7.49 -5.17
C ALA A 13 27.24 6.98 -4.60
N ILE A 14 26.22 7.84 -4.54
CA ILE A 14 24.86 7.44 -4.15
C ILE A 14 24.30 6.45 -5.18
N PHE A 15 24.45 6.74 -6.48
CA PHE A 15 23.99 5.83 -7.54
C PHE A 15 24.77 4.52 -7.55
N HIS A 16 26.09 4.54 -7.34
CA HIS A 16 26.90 3.32 -7.18
C HIS A 16 26.39 2.43 -6.05
N SER A 17 26.02 3.02 -4.92
CA SER A 17 25.45 2.26 -3.81
C SER A 17 24.11 1.62 -4.17
N LEU A 18 23.23 2.34 -4.87
CA LEU A 18 21.93 1.81 -5.32
C LEU A 18 22.08 0.68 -6.35
N ALA A 19 23.04 0.82 -7.25
CA ALA A 19 23.33 -0.15 -8.30
C ALA A 19 23.89 -1.47 -7.74
N ARG A 20 24.64 -1.41 -6.62
CA ARG A 20 25.25 -2.59 -5.98
C ARG A 20 24.21 -3.56 -5.40
N PHE A 21 23.06 -3.05 -4.96
CA PHE A 21 22.04 -3.87 -4.31
C PHE A 21 20.93 -4.26 -5.28
N GLU A 22 21.07 -5.37 -6.00
CA GLU A 22 20.08 -5.84 -6.98
C GLU A 22 18.66 -6.06 -6.41
N ARG A 23 18.53 -6.20 -5.09
CA ARG A 23 17.24 -6.32 -4.39
C ARG A 23 16.32 -5.11 -4.62
N TYR A 24 16.85 -3.94 -5.01
CA TYR A 24 16.02 -2.79 -5.35
C TYR A 24 15.44 -2.84 -6.79
N GLY A 25 15.69 -3.92 -7.54
CA GLY A 25 15.04 -4.22 -8.81
C GLY A 25 15.20 -3.11 -9.85
N GLU A 26 14.08 -2.56 -10.32
CA GLU A 26 13.97 -1.45 -11.27
C GLU A 26 14.82 -0.23 -10.85
N VAL A 27 14.89 0.09 -9.56
CA VAL A 27 15.67 1.24 -9.08
C VAL A 27 17.17 1.01 -9.28
N SER A 28 17.66 -0.21 -9.07
CA SER A 28 19.05 -0.57 -9.34
C SER A 28 19.38 -0.56 -10.83
N ARG A 29 18.43 -0.96 -11.68
CA ARG A 29 18.58 -0.88 -13.14
C ARG A 29 18.66 0.56 -13.62
N GLU A 30 17.80 1.43 -13.12
CA GLU A 30 17.85 2.86 -13.46
C GLU A 30 19.11 3.54 -12.93
N ALA A 31 19.53 3.23 -11.70
CA ALA A 31 20.78 3.72 -11.13
C ALA A 31 22.00 3.28 -11.96
N ASN A 32 22.07 2.01 -12.37
CA ASN A 32 23.12 1.51 -13.27
C ASN A 32 23.15 2.27 -14.60
N SER A 33 21.98 2.62 -15.14
CA SER A 33 21.95 3.37 -16.37
C SER A 33 22.40 4.83 -16.22
N ILE A 34 22.20 5.45 -15.04
CA ILE A 34 22.76 6.79 -14.74
C ILE A 34 24.30 6.70 -14.64
N ILE A 35 24.82 5.68 -13.95
CA ILE A 35 26.27 5.45 -13.83
C ILE A 35 26.90 5.25 -15.21
N ARG A 36 26.28 4.41 -16.05
CA ARG A 36 26.75 4.16 -17.41
C ARG A 36 26.81 5.44 -18.24
N ASP A 37 25.78 6.28 -18.16
CA ASP A 37 25.75 7.57 -18.86
C ASP A 37 26.88 8.50 -18.40
N SER A 38 27.26 8.47 -17.12
CA SER A 38 28.36 9.30 -16.61
C SER A 38 29.76 8.71 -16.90
N GLU A 39 30.00 7.44 -16.54
CA GLU A 39 31.33 6.83 -16.61
C GLU A 39 31.69 6.27 -17.98
N THR A 40 30.71 5.74 -18.73
CA THR A 40 30.97 5.15 -20.04
C THR A 40 30.86 6.18 -21.17
N PHE A 41 29.85 7.06 -21.09
CA PHE A 41 29.61 8.07 -22.13
C PHE A 41 30.21 9.45 -21.80
N GLY A 42 30.79 9.63 -20.60
CA GLY A 42 31.48 10.85 -20.21
C GLY A 42 30.56 12.05 -19.96
N TYR A 43 29.27 11.82 -19.76
CA TYR A 43 28.34 12.91 -19.48
C TYR A 43 28.48 13.44 -18.05
N ASP A 44 28.26 14.75 -17.89
CA ASP A 44 28.14 15.34 -16.55
C ASP A 44 27.00 14.67 -15.77
N ILE A 45 27.19 14.50 -14.45
CA ILE A 45 26.23 13.81 -13.59
C ILE A 45 24.86 14.49 -13.60
N THR A 46 24.82 15.82 -13.68
CA THR A 46 23.56 16.59 -13.73
C THR A 46 22.81 16.33 -15.04
N GLU A 47 23.55 16.27 -16.13
CA GLU A 47 23.08 15.95 -17.48
C GLU A 47 22.57 14.50 -17.58
N ALA A 48 23.31 13.53 -17.02
CA ALA A 48 22.92 12.13 -16.95
C ALA A 48 21.62 11.93 -16.15
N ILE A 49 21.51 12.58 -14.99
CA ILE A 49 20.28 12.55 -14.16
C ILE A 49 19.09 13.15 -14.91
N LYS A 50 19.25 14.29 -15.59
CA LYS A 50 18.17 14.93 -16.37
C LYS A 50 17.69 14.05 -17.52
N ARG A 51 18.60 13.50 -18.33
CA ARG A 51 18.26 12.53 -19.40
C ARG A 51 17.48 11.34 -18.87
N LYS A 52 17.81 10.90 -17.65
CA LYS A 52 17.14 9.78 -16.99
C LYS A 52 15.78 10.14 -16.43
N ALA A 53 15.61 11.34 -15.91
CA ALA A 53 14.33 11.88 -15.51
C ALA A 53 13.33 11.96 -16.68
N ASP A 54 13.81 12.30 -17.89
CA ASP A 54 12.97 12.42 -19.09
C ASP A 54 12.51 11.07 -19.67
N ARG A 55 13.27 9.99 -19.41
CA ARG A 55 12.98 8.64 -19.93
C ARG A 55 12.26 7.73 -18.95
N THR A 56 12.17 8.15 -17.69
CA THR A 56 11.57 7.37 -16.61
C THR A 56 10.05 7.39 -16.71
N PRO A 57 9.37 6.23 -16.63
CA PRO A 57 7.90 6.16 -16.62
C PRO A 57 7.27 6.52 -15.26
N SER A 58 8.05 6.52 -14.18
CA SER A 58 7.58 6.84 -12.82
C SER A 58 7.67 8.34 -12.52
N GLU A 59 6.52 8.99 -12.35
CA GLU A 59 6.44 10.41 -11.99
C GLU A 59 7.12 10.74 -10.65
N ASP A 60 7.03 9.85 -9.65
CA ASP A 60 7.66 10.05 -8.35
C ASP A 60 9.20 9.98 -8.48
N PHE A 61 9.73 9.05 -9.29
CA PHE A 61 11.17 8.95 -9.53
C PHE A 61 11.69 10.10 -10.40
N ARG A 62 10.93 10.52 -11.41
CA ARG A 62 11.24 11.69 -12.24
C ARG A 62 11.38 12.96 -11.39
N ARG A 63 10.45 13.22 -10.47
CA ARG A 63 10.52 14.38 -9.55
C ARG A 63 11.75 14.33 -8.65
N LEU A 64 12.07 13.15 -8.11
CA LEU A 64 13.28 12.96 -7.30
C LEU A 64 14.54 13.32 -8.09
N LEU A 65 14.69 12.80 -9.31
CA LEU A 65 15.85 13.07 -10.16
C LEU A 65 15.98 14.55 -10.56
N ILE A 66 14.87 15.21 -10.92
CA ILE A 66 14.87 16.65 -11.25
C ILE A 66 15.28 17.49 -10.04
N GLY A 67 14.74 17.17 -8.86
CA GLY A 67 15.12 17.84 -7.61
C GLY A 67 16.59 17.61 -7.25
N MET A 68 17.11 16.39 -7.44
CA MET A 68 18.54 16.09 -7.27
C MET A 68 19.42 16.91 -8.22
N ALA A 69 19.10 16.94 -9.52
CA ALA A 69 19.84 17.72 -10.51
C ALA A 69 19.83 19.22 -10.18
N SER A 70 18.70 19.73 -9.67
CA SER A 70 18.56 21.13 -9.27
C SER A 70 19.38 21.45 -8.02
N GLY A 71 19.40 20.54 -7.03
CA GLY A 71 20.21 20.68 -5.81
C GLY A 71 21.71 20.62 -6.09
N ILE A 72 22.15 19.76 -7.03
CA ILE A 72 23.56 19.68 -7.45
C ILE A 72 23.98 20.98 -8.16
N ASN A 73 23.17 21.50 -9.08
CA ASN A 73 23.52 22.66 -9.90
C ASN A 73 23.49 23.99 -9.15
N THR A 74 22.62 24.13 -8.14
CA THR A 74 22.51 25.35 -7.33
C THR A 74 23.44 25.35 -6.11
N GLY A 75 24.23 24.28 -5.89
CA GLY A 75 25.03 24.12 -4.67
C GLY A 75 24.18 24.03 -3.40
N GLY A 76 22.89 23.74 -3.53
CA GLY A 76 21.97 23.57 -2.43
C GLY A 76 22.30 22.32 -1.61
N ASN A 77 21.71 22.23 -0.41
CA ASN A 77 21.91 21.07 0.45
C ASN A 77 21.14 19.85 -0.09
N LEU A 78 21.77 19.10 -1.00
CA LEU A 78 21.26 17.86 -1.58
C LEU A 78 20.83 16.86 -0.50
N SER A 79 21.56 16.79 0.62
CA SER A 79 21.26 15.90 1.74
C SER A 79 19.94 16.28 2.41
N SER A 80 19.69 17.58 2.60
CA SER A 80 18.41 18.09 3.12
C SER A 80 17.25 17.77 2.19
N PHE A 81 17.41 18.00 0.88
CA PHE A 81 16.39 17.66 -0.12
C PHE A 81 16.06 16.16 -0.12
N LEU A 82 17.08 15.30 -0.14
CA LEU A 82 16.88 13.85 -0.14
C LEU A 82 16.25 13.35 1.16
N ASN A 83 16.56 13.98 2.30
CA ASN A 83 15.93 13.66 3.58
C ASN A 83 14.45 14.08 3.62
N GLU A 84 14.13 15.26 3.09
CA GLU A 84 12.75 15.72 2.97
C GLU A 84 11.93 14.85 2.01
N ALA A 85 12.50 14.50 0.86
CA ALA A 85 11.88 13.57 -0.09
C ALA A 85 11.64 12.19 0.54
N ALA A 86 12.61 11.67 1.31
CA ALA A 86 12.47 10.39 2.02
C ALA A 86 11.37 10.45 3.09
N SER A 87 11.30 11.55 3.85
CA SER A 87 10.25 11.78 4.85
C SER A 87 8.87 11.85 4.21
N SER A 88 8.74 12.60 3.11
CA SER A 88 7.48 12.74 2.36
C SER A 88 6.98 11.40 1.82
N ILE A 89 7.86 10.60 1.21
CA ILE A 89 7.50 9.26 0.71
C ILE A 89 7.10 8.34 1.87
N THR A 90 7.82 8.38 2.98
CA THR A 90 7.51 7.56 4.18
C THR A 90 6.17 7.95 4.78
N GLU A 91 5.87 9.24 4.90
CA GLU A 91 4.59 9.74 5.41
C GLU A 91 3.44 9.37 4.46
N LYS A 92 3.64 9.46 3.14
CA LYS A 92 2.66 9.00 2.13
C LYS A 92 2.34 7.52 2.29
N HIS A 93 3.35 6.66 2.44
CA HIS A 93 3.13 5.23 2.67
C HIS A 93 2.44 4.97 4.02
N ARG A 94 2.85 5.67 5.07
CA ARG A 94 2.22 5.56 6.40
C ARG A 94 0.74 5.92 6.35
N ASN A 95 0.37 6.98 5.63
CA ASN A 95 -1.02 7.40 5.48
C ASN A 95 -1.82 6.40 4.65
N MET A 96 -1.26 5.89 3.56
CA MET A 96 -1.89 4.81 2.79
C MET A 96 -2.19 3.57 3.67
N TRP A 97 -1.25 3.17 4.53
CA TRP A 97 -1.47 2.05 5.46
C TRP A 97 -2.53 2.36 6.52
N LYS A 98 -2.56 3.59 7.05
CA LYS A 98 -3.63 4.02 7.97
C LYS A 98 -5.00 3.90 7.29
N ASP A 99 -5.13 4.37 6.05
CA ASP A 99 -6.39 4.29 5.30
C ASP A 99 -6.82 2.84 5.08
N VAL A 100 -5.88 1.93 4.82
CA VAL A 100 -6.16 0.48 4.70
C VAL A 100 -6.67 -0.09 6.03
N ILE A 101 -6.02 0.24 7.14
CA ILE A 101 -6.43 -0.23 8.48
C ILE A 101 -7.80 0.34 8.86
N GLU A 102 -8.07 1.60 8.57
CA GLU A 102 -9.36 2.24 8.83
C GLU A 102 -10.49 1.56 8.05
N ARG A 103 -10.26 1.23 6.77
CA ARG A 103 -11.20 0.44 5.96
C ARG A 103 -11.45 -0.95 6.54
N LEU A 104 -10.40 -1.65 6.97
CA LEU A 104 -10.52 -2.96 7.60
C LEU A 104 -11.31 -2.89 8.92
N SER A 105 -11.12 -1.82 9.70
CA SER A 105 -11.87 -1.58 10.92
C SER A 105 -13.36 -1.40 10.62
N MET A 106 -13.70 -0.60 9.61
CA MET A 106 -15.08 -0.40 9.16
C MET A 106 -15.72 -1.72 8.68
N TYR A 107 -14.97 -2.55 7.94
CA TYR A 107 -15.46 -3.87 7.51
C TYR A 107 -15.67 -4.82 8.69
N SER A 108 -14.77 -4.81 9.67
CA SER A 108 -14.92 -5.59 10.90
C SER A 108 -16.16 -5.18 11.70
N GLU A 109 -16.46 -3.88 11.78
CA GLU A 109 -17.65 -3.38 12.45
C GLU A 109 -18.94 -3.83 11.74
N ALA A 110 -18.96 -3.71 10.41
CA ALA A 110 -20.08 -4.20 9.60
C ALA A 110 -20.27 -5.72 9.76
N TYR A 111 -19.17 -6.47 9.83
CA TYR A 111 -19.22 -7.92 10.08
C TYR A 111 -19.85 -8.24 11.44
N VAL A 112 -19.40 -7.63 12.53
CA VAL A 112 -19.98 -7.89 13.87
C VAL A 112 -21.46 -7.50 13.90
N THR A 113 -21.84 -6.37 13.29
CA THR A 113 -23.23 -5.91 13.29
C THR A 113 -24.16 -6.87 12.52
N ILE A 114 -23.77 -7.27 11.31
CA ILE A 114 -24.63 -8.09 10.45
C ILE A 114 -24.61 -9.56 10.89
N PHE A 115 -23.42 -10.09 11.19
CA PHE A 115 -23.21 -11.53 11.36
C PHE A 115 -23.19 -11.99 12.82
N VAL A 116 -23.05 -11.08 13.79
CA VAL A 116 -23.20 -11.42 15.22
C VAL A 116 -24.53 -10.90 15.73
N ALA A 117 -24.78 -9.58 15.66
CA ALA A 117 -26.02 -9.02 16.21
C ALA A 117 -27.27 -9.46 15.43
N GLY A 118 -27.20 -9.54 14.11
CA GLY A 118 -28.30 -10.01 13.25
C GLY A 118 -28.80 -11.42 13.61
N PRO A 119 -27.94 -12.46 13.61
CA PRO A 119 -28.34 -13.80 14.02
C PRO A 119 -28.82 -13.86 15.46
N ILE A 120 -28.19 -13.16 16.42
CA ILE A 120 -28.66 -13.14 17.80
C ILE A 120 -30.09 -12.60 17.87
N PHE A 121 -30.37 -11.48 17.19
CA PHE A 121 -31.72 -10.92 17.13
C PHE A 121 -32.72 -11.91 16.52
N PHE A 122 -32.35 -12.56 15.41
CA PHE A 122 -33.18 -13.56 14.74
C PHE A 122 -33.47 -14.77 15.65
N ILE A 123 -32.47 -15.26 16.36
CA ILE A 123 -32.57 -16.36 17.32
C ILE A 123 -33.52 -15.98 18.47
N VAL A 124 -33.36 -14.80 19.06
CA VAL A 124 -34.20 -14.32 20.17
C VAL A 124 -35.66 -14.16 19.74
N MET A 125 -35.89 -13.46 18.63
CA MET A 125 -37.24 -13.25 18.09
C MET A 125 -37.90 -14.56 17.67
N GLY A 126 -37.17 -15.44 16.98
CA GLY A 126 -37.64 -16.76 16.60
C GLY A 126 -38.01 -17.63 17.81
N SER A 127 -37.20 -17.56 18.87
CA SER A 127 -37.49 -18.26 20.14
C SER A 127 -38.78 -17.76 20.79
N MET A 128 -39.01 -16.43 20.82
CA MET A 128 -40.25 -15.86 21.35
C MET A 128 -41.49 -16.29 20.55
N MET A 129 -41.38 -16.32 19.21
CA MET A 129 -42.48 -16.80 18.35
C MET A 129 -42.77 -18.29 18.56
N GLY A 130 -41.73 -19.09 18.79
CA GLY A 130 -41.85 -20.51 19.15
C GLY A 130 -42.65 -20.75 20.43
N LEU A 131 -42.50 -19.87 21.43
CA LEU A 131 -43.19 -19.97 22.72
C LEU A 131 -44.67 -19.53 22.66
N ILE A 132 -44.98 -18.51 21.87
CA ILE A 132 -46.35 -17.96 21.79
C ILE A 132 -47.30 -18.90 21.02
N GLY A 133 -46.77 -19.70 20.09
CA GLY A 133 -47.51 -20.73 19.36
C GLY A 133 -48.60 -20.14 18.45
N GLY A 134 -48.38 -20.11 17.13
CA GLY A 134 -49.39 -19.58 16.21
C GLY A 134 -49.07 -19.59 14.71
N GLY A 135 -47.98 -20.22 14.28
CA GLY A 135 -47.60 -20.33 12.87
C GLY A 135 -47.83 -21.72 12.31
N SER A 136 -48.28 -21.82 11.06
CA SER A 136 -48.37 -23.08 10.29
C SER A 136 -47.00 -23.70 9.98
N ILE A 137 -45.93 -22.92 10.11
CA ILE A 137 -44.53 -23.35 9.98
C ILE A 137 -43.92 -23.39 11.37
N ASN A 138 -43.26 -24.50 11.72
CA ASN A 138 -42.57 -24.65 13.00
C ASN A 138 -41.38 -23.65 13.06
N PRO A 139 -41.39 -22.65 13.97
CA PRO A 139 -40.34 -21.64 14.05
C PRO A 139 -38.95 -22.22 14.29
N VAL A 140 -38.87 -23.38 14.96
CA VAL A 140 -37.62 -24.09 15.24
C VAL A 140 -36.94 -24.56 13.96
N ILE A 141 -37.70 -25.13 13.02
CA ILE A 141 -37.17 -25.62 11.74
C ILE A 141 -36.63 -24.45 10.89
N LEU A 142 -37.33 -23.32 10.90
CA LEU A 142 -36.92 -22.13 10.15
C LEU A 142 -35.60 -21.54 10.71
N MET A 143 -35.45 -21.59 12.03
CA MET A 143 -34.26 -21.15 12.75
C MET A 143 -33.07 -22.10 12.53
N GLU A 144 -33.29 -23.42 12.56
CA GLU A 144 -32.27 -24.42 12.21
C GLU A 144 -31.76 -24.21 10.78
N MET A 145 -32.65 -24.04 9.81
CA MET A 145 -32.27 -23.77 8.42
C MET A 145 -31.45 -22.47 8.29
N PHE A 146 -31.83 -21.42 9.02
CA PHE A 146 -31.08 -20.16 9.01
C PHE A 146 -29.67 -20.33 9.60
N ILE A 147 -29.54 -21.02 10.72
CA ILE A 147 -28.24 -21.23 11.38
C ILE A 147 -27.33 -22.12 10.54
N TYR A 148 -27.84 -23.23 9.99
CA TYR A 148 -27.03 -24.19 9.26
C TYR A 148 -26.79 -23.82 7.79
N LEU A 149 -27.64 -22.99 7.17
CA LEU A 149 -27.51 -22.61 5.77
C LEU A 149 -27.12 -21.14 5.59
N ALA A 150 -27.86 -20.22 6.20
CA ALA A 150 -27.67 -18.79 5.97
C ALA A 150 -26.36 -18.29 6.60
N ILE A 151 -26.03 -18.68 7.84
CA ILE A 151 -24.79 -18.22 8.49
C ILE A 151 -23.53 -18.71 7.75
N PRO A 152 -23.39 -20.00 7.39
CA PRO A 152 -22.23 -20.45 6.61
C PRO A 152 -22.15 -19.82 5.23
N ALA A 153 -23.29 -19.73 4.50
CA ALA A 153 -23.32 -19.10 3.19
C ALA A 153 -22.90 -17.63 3.24
N ALA A 154 -23.39 -16.91 4.25
CA ALA A 154 -23.07 -15.51 4.43
C ALA A 154 -21.58 -15.34 4.83
N ASN A 155 -20.99 -16.24 5.63
CA ASN A 155 -19.56 -16.23 5.93
C ASN A 155 -18.69 -16.46 4.68
N VAL A 156 -19.07 -17.42 3.82
CA VAL A 156 -18.39 -17.66 2.53
C VAL A 156 -18.48 -16.42 1.66
N MET A 157 -19.66 -15.79 1.57
CA MET A 157 -19.86 -14.54 0.84
C MET A 157 -18.96 -13.42 1.37
N TYR A 158 -18.84 -13.29 2.70
CA TYR A 158 -18.00 -12.28 3.32
C TYR A 158 -16.49 -12.52 3.07
N LEU A 159 -16.03 -13.77 3.11
CA LEU A 159 -14.66 -14.11 2.76
C LEU A 159 -14.31 -13.70 1.33
N LEU A 160 -15.20 -13.99 0.37
CA LEU A 160 -15.02 -13.59 -1.02
C LEU A 160 -15.01 -12.06 -1.18
N PHE A 161 -15.87 -11.35 -0.45
CA PHE A 161 -15.89 -9.88 -0.44
C PHE A 161 -14.56 -9.29 0.06
N ILE A 162 -14.01 -9.83 1.14
CA ILE A 162 -12.72 -9.41 1.70
C ILE A 162 -11.59 -9.68 0.69
N GLU A 163 -11.54 -10.87 0.11
CA GLU A 163 -10.51 -11.22 -0.88
C GLU A 163 -10.57 -10.34 -2.14
N ALA A 164 -11.76 -9.96 -2.58
CA ALA A 164 -11.95 -9.05 -3.71
C ALA A 164 -11.56 -7.60 -3.39
N THR A 165 -11.70 -7.17 -2.14
CA THR A 165 -11.53 -5.77 -1.73
C THR A 165 -10.12 -5.47 -1.25
N ILE A 166 -9.42 -6.45 -0.68
CA ILE A 166 -8.00 -6.30 -0.31
C ILE A 166 -7.18 -6.30 -1.61
N PRO A 167 -6.53 -5.19 -1.98
CA PRO A 167 -5.67 -5.18 -3.15
C PRO A 167 -4.55 -6.20 -2.95
N LYS A 168 -4.38 -7.10 -3.92
CA LYS A 168 -3.28 -8.08 -3.92
C LYS A 168 -1.96 -7.31 -3.89
N MET A 169 -1.16 -7.59 -2.86
CA MET A 169 0.22 -7.10 -2.76
C MET A 169 1.06 -7.93 -3.74
N GLU A 170 1.35 -7.39 -4.92
CA GLU A 170 2.56 -7.71 -5.70
C GLU A 170 3.68 -6.74 -5.32
#